data_AF-A0A8X6YJR7-F1
#
_entry.id   AF-A0A8X6YJR7-F1
#
_cell.length_a   1.000
_cell.length_b   1.000
_cell.length_c   1.000
_cell.angle_alpha   90.00
_cell.angle_beta   90.00
_cell.angle_gamma   90.00
#
_symmetry.space_group_name_H-M   'P 1'
#
loop_
_entity.id
_entity.type
_entity.pdbx_description
1 polymer ?
#
loop_
_entity_poly.entity_id
_entity_poly.type
_entity_poly.pdbx_seq_one_letter_code
_entity_poly.pdbx_strand_id
1 'polypeptide(L)'
;MPPQCYRCQEFYHNSRFCDRAPRCLKCSGSHLTSDCTKSNKAPAKCANCSGPHPANYSGCPQNPKNNTNNKKKQPMKTSGRRNQERALRTPHRLNNCTQRQLKRTQNKIFLMLNKS
;
A
#
# COMPACT_ATOMS: atom_id res chain seq x y z
N MET A 1 16.42 -11.34 -4.65
CA MET A 1 15.97 -9.95 -4.41
C MET A 1 14.52 -10.01 -3.98
N PRO A 2 14.10 -9.34 -2.89
CA PRO A 2 12.69 -9.32 -2.50
C PRO A 2 11.81 -8.79 -3.64
N PRO A 3 10.63 -9.38 -3.90
CA PRO A 3 9.74 -8.89 -4.94
C PRO A 3 9.25 -7.49 -4.60
N GLN A 4 9.16 -6.62 -5.61
CA GLN A 4 8.47 -5.34 -5.52
C GLN A 4 7.02 -5.53 -5.93
N CYS A 5 6.09 -5.07 -5.11
CA CYS A 5 4.68 -5.10 -5.43
C CYS A 5 4.31 -3.96 -6.39
N TYR A 6 3.85 -4.28 -7.60
CA TYR A 6 3.42 -3.28 -8.58
C TYR A 6 2.14 -2.53 -8.19
N ARG A 7 1.40 -3.01 -7.19
CA ARG A 7 0.21 -2.33 -6.66
C ARG A 7 0.60 -1.19 -5.72
N CYS A 8 1.40 -1.45 -4.69
CA CYS A 8 1.73 -0.46 -3.66
C CYS A 8 3.20 0.04 -3.68
N GLN A 9 4.03 -0.47 -4.59
CA GLN A 9 5.45 -0.15 -4.80
C GLN A 9 6.44 -0.56 -3.68
N GLU A 10 5.95 -1.15 -2.59
CA GLU A 10 6.78 -1.68 -1.51
C GLU A 10 7.35 -3.06 -1.83
N PHE A 11 8.39 -3.45 -1.08
CA PHE A 11 9.08 -4.72 -1.25
C PHE A 11 8.47 -5.84 -0.38
N TYR A 12 9.00 -7.07 -0.52
CA TYR A 12 8.72 -8.25 0.33
C TYR A 12 7.35 -8.92 0.17
N HIS A 13 6.59 -8.58 -0.87
CA HIS A 13 5.32 -9.25 -1.17
C HIS A 13 4.96 -9.09 -2.66
N ASN A 14 4.02 -9.91 -3.14
CA ASN A 14 3.54 -9.86 -4.52
C ASN A 14 2.23 -9.05 -4.65
N SER A 15 1.95 -8.57 -5.85
CA SER A 15 0.72 -7.79 -6.14
C SER A 15 -0.56 -8.62 -6.00
N ARG A 16 -0.50 -9.94 -6.22
CA ARG A 16 -1.67 -10.84 -6.23
C ARG A 16 -2.35 -10.91 -4.86
N PHE A 17 -1.56 -10.86 -3.79
CA PHE A 17 -2.05 -10.88 -2.41
C PHE A 17 -1.93 -9.51 -1.71
N CYS A 18 -1.75 -8.42 -2.47
CA CYS A 18 -1.66 -7.08 -1.92
C CYS A 18 -3.05 -6.45 -1.76
N ASP A 19 -3.41 -6.13 -0.52
CA ASP A 19 -4.63 -5.44 -0.11
C ASP A 19 -4.43 -3.94 0.15
N ARG A 20 -3.18 -3.46 0.06
CA ARG A 20 -2.82 -2.05 0.24
C ARG A 20 -3.36 -1.15 -0.87
N ALA A 21 -3.51 0.13 -0.54
CA ALA A 21 -3.88 1.17 -1.49
C ALA A 21 -2.87 1.23 -2.65
N PRO A 22 -3.34 1.44 -3.90
CA PRO A 22 -2.44 1.54 -5.03
C PRO A 22 -1.57 2.79 -4.92
N ARG A 23 -0.32 2.66 -5.37
CA ARG A 23 0.65 3.75 -5.43
C ARG A 23 1.26 3.78 -6.81
N CYS A 24 1.25 4.95 -7.43
CA CYS A 24 1.79 5.11 -8.77
C CYS A 24 3.33 5.07 -8.73
N LEU A 25 3.93 4.19 -9.53
CA LEU A 25 5.37 4.09 -9.75
C LEU A 25 6.04 5.42 -10.11
N LYS A 26 5.36 6.26 -10.91
CA LYS A 26 5.91 7.49 -11.48
C LYS A 26 5.81 8.68 -10.53
N CYS A 27 4.67 8.85 -9.86
CA CYS A 27 4.36 10.09 -9.13
C CYS A 27 4.03 9.90 -7.66
N SER A 28 4.04 8.68 -7.14
CA SER A 28 3.61 8.34 -5.77
C SER A 28 2.15 8.68 -5.44
N GLY A 29 1.30 8.93 -6.45
CA GLY A 29 -0.12 9.20 -6.25
C GLY A 29 -0.94 7.95 -5.86
N SER A 30 -2.13 8.15 -5.29
CA SER A 30 -3.05 7.08 -4.83
C SER A 30 -3.82 6.40 -5.98
N HIS A 31 -3.13 5.98 -7.02
CA HIS A 31 -3.69 5.31 -8.21
C HIS A 31 -2.69 4.30 -8.78
N LEU A 32 -3.14 3.41 -9.67
CA LEU A 32 -2.25 2.48 -10.38
C LEU A 32 -1.44 3.24 -11.43
N THR A 33 -0.28 2.72 -11.83
CA THR A 33 0.53 3.36 -12.87
C THR A 33 -0.17 3.44 -14.24
N SER A 34 -1.11 2.53 -14.52
CA SER A 34 -1.98 2.56 -15.69
C SER A 34 -2.85 3.81 -15.75
N ASP A 35 -3.27 4.32 -14.59
CA ASP A 35 -4.23 5.41 -14.47
C ASP A 35 -3.53 6.77 -14.31
N CYS A 36 -2.20 6.79 -14.47
CA CYS A 36 -1.41 7.98 -14.23
C CYS A 36 -1.48 8.93 -15.43
N THR A 37 -2.04 10.12 -15.21
CA THR A 37 -2.12 11.21 -16.21
C THR A 37 -0.81 11.99 -16.36
N LYS A 38 0.17 11.73 -15.50
CA LYS A 38 1.45 12.45 -15.53
C LYS A 38 2.29 11.99 -16.73
N SER A 39 2.73 12.95 -17.54
CA SER A 39 3.62 12.70 -18.69
C SER A 39 4.91 11.99 -18.27
N ASN A 40 5.43 11.13 -19.14
CA ASN A 40 6.72 10.45 -18.94
C ASN A 40 7.92 11.42 -18.83
N LYS A 41 7.78 12.63 -19.39
CA LYS A 41 8.82 13.68 -19.29
C LYS A 41 8.81 14.43 -17.96
N ALA A 42 7.72 14.33 -17.20
CA ALA A 42 7.59 15.07 -15.95
C ALA A 42 8.41 14.40 -14.83
N PRO A 43 8.92 15.16 -13.85
CA PRO A 43 9.75 14.62 -12.77
C PRO A 43 9.05 13.48 -12.02
N ALA A 44 9.75 12.37 -11.84
CA ALA A 44 9.24 11.25 -11.05
C ALA A 44 9.34 11.54 -9.54
N LYS A 45 8.52 10.87 -8.75
CA LYS A 45 8.61 10.84 -7.29
C LYS A 45 8.59 9.40 -6.83
N CYS A 46 9.55 9.04 -5.98
CA CYS A 46 9.68 7.68 -5.47
C CYS A 46 8.63 7.43 -4.39
N ALA A 47 7.91 6.31 -4.46
CA ALA A 47 6.91 5.95 -3.45
C ALA A 47 7.56 5.54 -2.10
N ASN A 48 8.82 5.09 -2.14
CA ASN A 48 9.52 4.51 -0.99
C ASN A 48 10.42 5.53 -0.26
N CYS A 49 11.11 6.41 -1.00
CA CYS A 49 12.04 7.39 -0.41
C CYS A 49 11.68 8.86 -0.72
N SER A 50 10.63 9.12 -1.51
CA SER A 50 10.24 10.46 -1.98
C SER A 50 11.25 11.22 -2.85
N GLY A 51 12.37 10.58 -3.25
CA GLY A 51 13.37 11.17 -4.14
C GLY A 51 12.92 11.33 -5.60
N PRO A 52 13.69 12.06 -6.42
CA PRO A 52 13.35 12.42 -7.81
C PRO A 52 13.63 11.27 -8.79
N HIS A 53 13.06 10.09 -8.53
CA HIS A 53 13.19 8.89 -9.36
C HIS A 53 11.95 7.99 -9.19
N PRO A 54 11.64 7.10 -10.14
CA PRO A 54 10.54 6.15 -9.99
C PRO A 54 10.84 5.10 -8.90
N ALA A 55 9.80 4.52 -8.29
CA ALA A 55 9.97 3.60 -7.16
C ALA A 55 10.76 2.31 -7.47
N ASN A 56 10.95 1.95 -8.75
CA ASN A 56 11.74 0.80 -9.21
C ASN A 56 13.20 1.14 -9.53
N TYR A 57 13.63 2.38 -9.29
CA TYR A 57 15.00 2.82 -9.54
C TYR A 57 15.99 2.00 -8.71
N SER A 58 16.95 1.35 -9.38
CA SER A 58 17.92 0.46 -8.75
C SER A 58 18.77 1.17 -7.70
N GLY A 59 19.11 2.44 -7.91
CA GLY A 59 19.89 3.27 -6.98
C GLY A 59 19.08 3.88 -5.82
N CYS A 60 17.81 3.52 -5.64
CA CYS A 60 17.01 4.03 -4.53
C CYS A 60 17.60 3.57 -3.17
N PRO A 61 17.79 4.45 -2.17
CA PRO A 61 18.33 4.06 -0.87
C PRO A 61 17.42 3.08 -0.09
N GLN A 62 16.13 3.05 -0.42
CA GLN A 62 15.16 2.11 0.16
C GLN A 62 15.04 0.80 -0.64
N ASN A 63 15.81 0.63 -1.72
CA ASN A 63 15.90 -0.64 -2.42
C ASN A 63 16.62 -1.66 -1.52
N PRO A 64 16.06 -2.85 -1.27
CA PRO A 64 16.69 -3.88 -0.45
C PRO A 64 18.12 -4.25 -0.91
N LYS A 65 18.45 -4.09 -2.20
CA LYS A 65 19.80 -4.29 -2.72
C LYS A 65 20.84 -3.30 -2.16
N ASN A 66 20.40 -2.10 -1.78
CA ASN A 66 21.28 -1.01 -1.35
C ASN A 66 21.29 -0.86 0.17
N ASN A 67 20.33 -1.48 0.86
CA ASN A 67 20.13 -1.36 2.30
C ASN A 67 20.93 -2.41 3.11
N THR A 68 21.80 -3.20 2.47
CA THR A 68 22.60 -4.23 3.16
C THR A 68 23.83 -3.67 3.87
N ASN A 69 24.30 -2.47 3.51
CA ASN A 69 25.61 -1.94 3.96
C ASN A 69 25.52 -0.85 5.04
N ASN A 70 24.32 -0.49 5.51
CA ASN A 70 24.18 0.59 6.49
C ASN A 70 23.14 0.25 7.56
N LYS A 71 23.50 -0.70 8.45
CA LYS A 71 22.82 -0.86 9.76
C LYS A 71 23.12 0.33 10.67
N LYS A 72 22.77 1.55 10.28
CA LYS A 72 22.41 2.56 11.28
C LYS A 72 20.95 2.28 11.60
N LYS A 73 20.74 1.51 12.67
CA LYS A 73 19.44 1.36 13.33
C LYS A 73 18.88 2.77 13.51
N GLN A 74 17.99 3.21 12.62
CA GLN A 74 17.10 4.31 12.97
C GLN A 74 16.36 3.77 14.21
N PRO A 75 16.48 4.39 15.39
CA PRO A 75 15.61 4.01 16.48
C PRO A 75 14.19 4.18 15.91
N MET A 76 13.40 3.09 15.93
CA MET A 76 11.96 3.22 15.77
C MET A 76 11.58 4.34 16.72
N LYS A 77 11.18 5.50 16.20
CA LYS A 77 10.56 6.51 17.02
C LYS A 77 9.25 5.88 17.45
N THR A 78 9.27 5.20 18.60
CA THR A 78 8.07 4.95 19.37
C THR A 78 7.53 6.33 19.67
N SER A 79 6.63 6.81 18.82
CA SER A 79 5.74 7.90 19.18
C SER A 79 5.05 7.43 20.46
N GLY A 80 5.37 8.12 21.56
CA GLY A 80 4.96 7.71 22.90
C GLY A 80 3.48 7.37 22.93
N ARG A 81 3.15 6.18 23.43
CA ARG A 81 1.83 5.88 23.95
C ARG A 81 1.50 6.93 25.00
N ARG A 82 0.61 7.87 24.68
CA ARG A 82 -0.08 8.68 25.69
C ARG A 82 -1.28 7.88 26.17
N ASN A 83 -1.23 7.45 27.43
CA ASN A 83 -2.27 6.68 28.09
C ASN A 83 -3.28 7.66 28.72
N GLN A 84 -4.39 7.93 28.02
CA GLN A 84 -5.62 8.60 28.48
C GLN A 84 -6.58 8.42 27.29
N GLU A 85 -7.67 7.64 27.33
CA GLU A 85 -8.78 7.68 28.29
C GLU A 85 -9.55 6.35 28.16
N ARG A 86 -9.76 5.66 29.28
CA ARG A 86 -10.45 4.37 29.37
C ARG A 86 -11.89 4.61 29.84
N ALA A 87 -12.72 5.24 29.00
CA ALA A 87 -14.18 5.24 29.11
C ALA A 87 -14.78 5.79 27.81
N LEU A 88 -15.81 5.13 27.27
CA LEU A 88 -16.66 5.61 26.16
C LEU A 88 -16.04 5.63 24.74
N ARG A 89 -15.96 4.45 24.08
CA ARG A 89 -16.38 4.30 22.66
C ARG A 89 -16.47 2.82 22.24
N THR A 90 -17.67 2.48 21.80
CA THR A 90 -18.26 1.25 21.24
C THR A 90 -17.42 0.42 20.25
N PRO A 91 -17.73 -0.88 20.05
CA PRO A 91 -16.97 -1.79 19.20
C PRO A 91 -17.32 -1.61 17.71
N HIS A 92 -16.77 -0.59 17.05
CA HIS A 92 -17.01 -0.38 15.60
C HIS A 92 -15.96 -1.05 14.68
N ARG A 93 -14.94 -1.73 15.23
CA ARG A 93 -13.82 -2.25 14.40
C ARG A 93 -13.86 -3.74 14.04
N LEU A 94 -14.92 -4.46 14.43
CA LEU A 94 -15.13 -5.86 13.99
C LEU A 94 -16.21 -6.00 12.90
N ASN A 95 -17.00 -4.97 12.60
CA ASN A 95 -18.13 -5.08 11.66
C ASN A 95 -17.81 -4.82 10.18
N ASN A 96 -16.64 -4.27 9.84
CA ASN A 96 -16.38 -3.89 8.43
C ASN A 96 -15.85 -5.03 7.55
N CYS A 97 -15.26 -6.07 8.13
CA CYS A 97 -14.81 -7.25 7.36
C CYS A 97 -16.00 -8.16 7.02
N THR A 98 -16.86 -8.42 8.02
CA THR A 98 -18.05 -9.27 7.93
C THR A 98 -19.14 -8.66 7.04
N GLN A 99 -19.39 -7.34 7.13
CA GLN A 99 -20.34 -6.66 6.24
C GLN A 99 -19.90 -6.66 4.77
N ARG A 100 -18.59 -6.54 4.50
CA ARG A 100 -18.04 -6.60 3.13
C ARG A 100 -18.08 -8.01 2.56
N GLN A 101 -17.93 -9.04 3.40
CA GLN A 101 -18.12 -10.43 2.99
C GLN A 101 -19.59 -10.69 2.65
N LEU A 102 -20.54 -10.32 3.51
CA LEU A 102 -21.98 -10.50 3.23
C LEU A 102 -22.43 -9.80 1.93
N LYS A 103 -22.02 -8.56 1.70
CA LYS A 103 -22.37 -7.83 0.45
C LYS A 103 -21.79 -8.50 -0.80
N ARG A 104 -20.59 -9.10 -0.70
CA ARG A 104 -20.00 -9.87 -1.80
C ARG A 104 -20.75 -11.18 -2.04
N THR A 105 -21.18 -11.87 -0.99
CA THR A 105 -21.95 -13.11 -1.11
C THR A 105 -23.34 -12.84 -1.67
N GLN A 106 -24.02 -11.77 -1.22
CA GLN A 106 -25.32 -11.36 -1.72
C GLN A 106 -25.28 -10.94 -3.20
N ASN A 107 -24.29 -10.14 -3.61
CA ASN A 107 -24.12 -9.82 -5.03
C ASN A 107 -23.84 -11.06 -5.89
N LYS A 108 -23.09 -12.04 -5.36
CA LYS A 108 -22.82 -13.30 -6.08
C LYS A 108 -24.08 -14.16 -6.22
N ILE A 109 -24.95 -14.20 -5.21
CA ILE A 109 -26.24 -14.91 -5.26
C ILE A 109 -27.21 -14.20 -6.22
N PHE A 110 -27.31 -12.87 -6.17
CA PHE A 110 -28.14 -12.09 -7.10
C PHE A 110 -27.74 -12.30 -8.57
N LEU A 111 -26.44 -12.33 -8.86
CA LEU A 111 -25.91 -12.64 -10.20
C LEU A 111 -26.16 -14.10 -10.65
N MET A 112 -26.37 -15.03 -9.72
CA MET A 112 -26.69 -16.43 -10.01
C MET A 112 -28.19 -16.65 -10.26
N LEU A 113 -29.05 -15.82 -9.65
CA LEU A 113 -30.51 -15.92 -9.78
C LEU A 113 -31.10 -15.15 -10.98
N ASN A 114 -30.35 -14.23 -11.60
CA ASN A 114 -30.79 -13.42 -12.74
C ASN A 114 -30.07 -13.78 -14.05
N LYS A 115 -29.54 -15.00 -14.15
CA LYS A 115 -29.01 -15.57 -15.38
C LYS A 115 -29.90 -16.76 -15.76
N SER A 116 -30.79 -16.49 -16.73
CA SER A 116 -31.80 -17.36 -17.34
C SER A 116 -33.16 -17.37 -16.62
#